data_AF-A0A7C5X0S1-F1
#
_entry.id   AF-A0A7C5X0S1-F1
#
_cell.length_a   1.000
_cell.length_b   1.000
_cell.length_c   1.000
_cell.angle_alpha   90.00
_cell.angle_beta   90.00
_cell.angle_gamma   90.00
#
_symmetry.space_group_name_H-M   'P 1'
#
loop_
_entity.id
_entity.type
_entity.pdbx_description
1 polymer ?
#
loop_
_entity_poly.entity_id
_entity_poly.type
_entity_poly.pdbx_seq_one_letter_code
_entity_poly.pdbx_strand_id
1 'polypeptide(L)'
;MNVYQLEDIVLSFLLSEPKVVSVSWHLEDAQYFCQELSKSHVGLPILLVSVSMQDYGYRVFMDGYVIYQASFDEEADVFEVYLVSRVKQFDILNPYDYIEEESKLKVLKSDPGSAIIYFCPACWSVISEKDKVCPSCGYDLTEFHNMPYEYKLLMGLEHPVVEMRINVIHTVGMKDLKLALPQLEYMINKESNPIVLMAIVDALGRMSHPEAIELLRKLSNHTYPIIRSRARYILDKKLRMSTS
;
A
#
# COMPACT_ATOMS: atom_id res chain seq x y z
N MET A 1 7.38 11.02 2.81
CA MET A 1 6.15 10.85 3.62
C MET A 1 5.95 9.36 3.94
N ASN A 2 5.49 9.02 5.15
CA ASN A 2 4.99 7.67 5.51
C ASN A 2 3.51 7.59 5.12
N VAL A 3 3.01 6.41 4.78
CA VAL A 3 1.60 6.14 4.46
C VAL A 3 0.64 6.74 5.51
N TYR A 4 0.99 6.66 6.80
CA TYR A 4 0.20 7.21 7.90
C TYR A 4 0.17 8.75 7.98
N GLN A 5 0.88 9.43 7.07
CA GLN A 5 0.87 10.90 6.95
C GLN A 5 0.08 11.36 5.72
N LEU A 6 -0.49 10.43 4.92
CA LEU A 6 -1.37 10.78 3.82
C LEU A 6 -2.71 11.24 4.39
N GLU A 7 -3.22 12.36 3.88
CA GLU A 7 -4.55 12.84 4.24
C GLU A 7 -5.65 11.94 3.66
N ASP A 8 -6.77 11.79 4.37
CA ASP A 8 -7.86 10.87 4.04
C ASP A 8 -8.35 10.99 2.60
N ILE A 9 -8.39 12.21 2.06
CA ILE A 9 -8.81 12.47 0.69
C ILE A 9 -7.84 11.84 -0.32
N VAL A 10 -6.53 11.94 -0.09
CA VAL A 10 -5.51 11.32 -0.94
C VAL A 10 -5.58 9.80 -0.82
N LEU A 11 -5.80 9.30 0.40
CA LEU A 11 -5.97 7.87 0.65
C LEU A 11 -7.16 7.31 -0.12
N SER A 12 -8.31 7.98 -0.05
CA SER A 12 -9.53 7.60 -0.78
C SER A 12 -9.28 7.54 -2.28
N PHE A 13 -8.51 8.48 -2.84
CA PHE A 13 -8.16 8.48 -4.25
C PHE A 13 -7.25 7.32 -4.65
N LEU A 14 -6.21 7.04 -3.86
CA LEU A 14 -5.29 5.94 -4.15
C LEU A 14 -6.00 4.58 -4.10
N LEU A 15 -6.95 4.42 -3.18
CA LEU A 15 -7.77 3.20 -3.04
C LEU A 15 -8.86 3.07 -4.12
N SER A 16 -9.11 4.14 -4.88
CA SER A 16 -10.14 4.21 -5.92
C SER A 16 -9.64 3.78 -7.31
N GLU A 17 -8.53 3.03 -7.36
CA GLU A 17 -7.93 2.48 -8.59
C GLU A 17 -7.82 3.53 -9.72
N PRO A 18 -7.12 4.65 -9.46
CA PRO A 18 -7.10 5.78 -10.38
C PRO A 18 -6.38 5.40 -11.69
N LYS A 19 -6.96 5.77 -12.83
CA LYS A 19 -6.41 5.46 -14.15
C LYS A 19 -5.59 6.64 -14.69
N VAL A 20 -4.33 6.39 -15.08
CA VAL A 20 -3.52 7.39 -15.78
C VAL A 20 -4.17 7.69 -17.13
N VAL A 21 -4.40 8.97 -17.40
CA VAL A 21 -4.98 9.44 -18.67
C VAL A 21 -4.07 10.41 -19.41
N SER A 22 -3.12 11.04 -18.74
CA SER A 22 -2.12 11.91 -19.36
C SER A 22 -0.86 12.03 -18.51
N VAL A 23 0.26 12.37 -19.16
CA VAL A 23 1.56 12.69 -18.55
C VAL A 23 2.11 13.92 -19.27
N SER A 24 2.61 14.90 -18.52
CA SER A 24 3.14 16.17 -19.03
C SER A 24 4.43 16.56 -18.33
N TRP A 25 5.31 17.27 -19.05
CA TRP A 25 6.54 17.88 -18.52
C TRP A 25 6.35 19.36 -18.16
N HIS A 26 5.16 19.90 -18.46
CA HIS A 26 4.80 21.30 -18.20
C HIS A 26 3.50 21.36 -17.40
N LEU A 27 3.52 22.16 -16.33
CA LEU A 27 2.39 22.31 -15.42
C LEU A 27 1.17 22.90 -16.13
N GLU A 28 1.37 23.90 -16.99
CA GLU A 28 0.27 24.58 -17.70
C GLU A 28 -0.53 23.60 -18.55
N ASP A 29 0.16 22.72 -19.29
CA ASP A 29 -0.45 21.70 -20.13
C ASP A 29 -1.25 20.69 -19.29
N ALA A 30 -0.68 20.26 -18.15
CA ALA A 30 -1.34 19.32 -17.24
C ALA A 30 -2.58 19.93 -16.60
N GLN A 31 -2.49 21.18 -16.13
CA GLN A 31 -3.61 21.92 -15.55
C GLN A 31 -4.73 22.15 -16.55
N TYR A 32 -4.38 22.61 -17.76
CA TYR A 32 -5.35 22.82 -18.83
C TYR A 32 -6.09 21.52 -19.15
N PHE A 33 -5.35 20.41 -19.27
CA PHE A 33 -5.95 19.09 -19.49
C PHE A 33 -6.88 18.67 -18.35
N CYS A 34 -6.50 18.87 -17.09
CA CYS A 34 -7.36 18.59 -15.93
C CYS A 34 -8.65 19.43 -15.93
N GLN A 35 -8.57 20.72 -16.28
CA GLN A 35 -9.73 21.60 -16.35
C GLN A 35 -10.71 21.16 -17.44
N GLU A 36 -10.22 20.85 -18.64
CA GLU A 36 -11.08 20.38 -19.74
C GLU A 36 -11.66 18.98 -19.47
N LEU A 37 -10.85 18.10 -18.88
CA LEU A 37 -11.28 16.76 -18.54
C LEU A 37 -12.35 16.77 -17.44
N SER A 38 -12.23 17.64 -16.43
CA SER A 38 -13.22 17.74 -15.33
C SER A 38 -14.53 18.35 -15.80
N LYS A 39 -14.51 19.29 -16.75
CA LYS A 39 -15.74 19.77 -17.41
C LYS A 39 -16.45 18.65 -18.18
N SER A 40 -15.68 17.75 -18.79
CA SER A 40 -16.22 16.63 -19.57
C SER A 40 -16.71 15.46 -18.70
N HIS A 41 -16.29 15.42 -17.43
CA HIS A 41 -16.62 14.36 -16.47
C HIS A 41 -17.17 14.98 -15.18
N VAL A 42 -18.28 15.72 -15.30
CA VAL A 42 -18.94 16.42 -14.19
C VAL A 42 -19.19 15.47 -13.02
N GLY A 43 -18.82 15.90 -11.82
CA GLY A 43 -18.95 15.15 -10.57
C GLY A 43 -17.89 14.06 -10.36
N LEU A 44 -16.98 13.82 -11.31
CA LEU A 44 -15.85 12.92 -11.12
C LEU A 44 -14.58 13.70 -10.73
N PRO A 45 -13.88 13.24 -9.69
CA PRO A 45 -12.62 13.86 -9.30
C PRO A 45 -11.49 13.43 -10.24
N ILE A 46 -10.62 14.40 -10.54
CA ILE A 46 -9.41 14.23 -11.34
C ILE A 46 -8.23 14.56 -10.45
N LEU A 47 -7.29 13.64 -10.36
CA LEU A 47 -6.10 13.80 -9.56
C LEU A 47 -4.92 14.16 -10.46
N LEU A 48 -4.36 15.34 -10.25
CA LEU A 48 -3.09 15.77 -10.80
C LEU A 48 -2.00 15.49 -9.77
N VAL A 49 -1.01 14.70 -10.15
CA VAL A 49 0.13 14.36 -9.29
C VAL A 49 1.35 15.08 -9.83
N SER A 50 1.95 15.96 -9.02
CA SER A 50 3.28 16.46 -9.29
C SER A 50 4.29 15.44 -8.79
N VAL A 51 5.26 15.10 -9.63
CA VAL A 51 6.26 14.08 -9.36
C VAL A 51 7.64 14.68 -9.57
N SER A 52 8.38 14.80 -8.49
CA SER A 52 9.78 15.17 -8.48
C SER A 52 10.61 13.95 -8.07
N MET A 53 11.92 13.99 -8.32
CA MET A 53 12.83 12.88 -7.93
C MET A 53 12.69 12.43 -6.47
N GLN A 54 12.32 13.32 -5.54
CA GLN A 54 12.28 13.03 -4.10
C GLN A 54 10.93 13.28 -3.43
N ASP A 55 10.00 13.92 -4.14
CA ASP A 55 8.72 14.32 -3.56
C ASP A 55 7.59 14.10 -4.55
N TYR A 56 6.39 14.07 -4.02
CA TYR A 56 5.19 14.09 -4.82
C TYR A 56 4.13 14.92 -4.11
N GLY A 57 3.30 15.57 -4.91
CA GLY A 57 2.17 16.30 -4.41
C GLY A 57 0.93 16.04 -5.22
N TYR A 58 -0.18 16.49 -4.68
CA TYR A 58 -1.49 16.21 -5.21
C TYR A 58 -2.26 17.50 -5.38
N ARG A 59 -2.99 17.57 -6.49
CA ARG A 59 -3.99 18.59 -6.74
C ARG A 59 -5.22 17.90 -7.32
N VAL A 60 -6.38 18.17 -6.74
CA VAL A 60 -7.63 17.50 -7.10
C VAL A 60 -8.53 18.52 -7.79
N PHE A 61 -8.99 18.16 -8.97
CA PHE A 61 -9.94 18.93 -9.75
C PHE A 61 -11.32 18.28 -9.71
N MET A 62 -12.35 19.10 -9.60
CA MET A 62 -13.75 18.69 -9.76
C MET A 62 -14.52 19.84 -10.40
N ASP A 63 -15.31 19.53 -11.43
CA ASP A 63 -16.13 20.51 -12.16
C ASP A 63 -15.36 21.75 -12.66
N GLY A 64 -14.09 21.58 -13.05
CA GLY A 64 -13.24 22.66 -13.53
C GLY A 64 -12.46 23.42 -12.46
N TYR A 65 -12.67 23.12 -11.18
CA TYR A 65 -12.06 23.83 -10.05
C TYR A 65 -11.10 22.94 -9.27
N VAL A 66 -10.05 23.54 -8.72
CA VAL A 66 -9.20 22.87 -7.72
C VAL A 66 -9.95 22.85 -6.40
N ILE A 67 -10.25 21.65 -5.90
CA ILE A 67 -10.96 21.46 -4.64
C ILE A 67 -10.05 21.09 -3.48
N TYR A 68 -8.83 20.62 -3.78
CA TYR A 68 -7.85 20.21 -2.78
C TYR A 68 -6.43 20.23 -3.34
N GLN A 69 -5.45 20.53 -2.50
CA GLN A 69 -4.02 20.46 -2.81
C GLN A 69 -3.19 20.14 -1.57
N ALA A 70 -2.21 19.25 -1.70
CA ALA A 70 -1.21 18.98 -0.66
C ALA A 70 0.16 18.69 -1.26
N SER A 71 1.20 19.31 -0.68
CA SER A 71 2.61 19.16 -1.09
C SER A 71 2.89 19.31 -2.59
N PHE A 72 2.00 20.01 -3.32
CA PHE A 72 2.05 20.10 -4.77
C PHE A 72 3.18 21.00 -5.22
N ASP A 73 4.22 20.37 -5.76
CA ASP A 73 5.35 21.05 -6.41
C ASP A 73 4.96 21.51 -7.82
N GLU A 74 5.01 22.82 -8.06
CA GLU A 74 4.72 23.43 -9.36
C GLU A 74 5.92 23.38 -10.32
N GLU A 75 7.11 23.10 -9.79
CA GLU A 75 8.36 22.96 -10.55
C GLU A 75 8.75 21.49 -10.73
N ALA A 76 7.79 20.57 -10.52
CA ALA A 76 8.05 19.15 -10.56
C ALA A 76 8.57 18.68 -11.92
N ASP A 77 9.40 17.63 -11.86
CA ASP A 77 10.00 17.03 -13.06
C ASP A 77 8.93 16.55 -14.03
N VAL A 78 7.83 15.95 -13.52
CA VAL A 78 6.74 15.44 -14.35
C VAL A 78 5.40 15.57 -13.64
N PHE A 79 4.34 15.75 -14.42
CA PHE A 79 2.97 15.82 -13.98
C PHE A 79 2.16 14.68 -14.57
N GLU A 80 1.47 13.93 -13.72
CA GLU A 80 0.67 12.79 -14.14
C GLU A 80 -0.80 13.02 -13.79
N VAL A 81 -1.70 12.80 -14.75
CA VAL A 81 -3.14 13.04 -14.61
C VAL A 81 -3.88 11.73 -14.49
N TYR A 82 -4.74 11.66 -13.49
CA TYR A 82 -5.52 10.49 -13.12
C TYR A 82 -7.01 10.79 -13.14
N LEU A 83 -7.78 9.87 -13.72
CA LEU A 83 -9.23 9.86 -13.61
C LEU A 83 -9.68 8.83 -12.58
N VAL A 84 -10.55 9.24 -11.67
CA VAL A 84 -11.13 8.38 -10.63
C VAL A 84 -12.60 8.12 -10.99
N SER A 85 -12.90 6.92 -11.47
CA SER A 85 -14.26 6.58 -11.91
C SER A 85 -15.25 6.37 -10.78
N ARG A 86 -14.77 6.00 -9.58
CA ARG A 86 -15.58 5.80 -8.37
C ARG A 86 -14.73 6.09 -7.14
N VAL A 87 -15.18 6.97 -6.25
CA VAL A 87 -14.51 7.18 -4.96
C VAL A 87 -14.96 6.07 -4.00
N LYS A 88 -14.03 5.24 -3.52
CA LYS A 88 -14.31 4.29 -2.42
C LYS A 88 -14.32 5.06 -1.09
N GLN A 89 -15.41 4.96 -0.35
CA GLN A 89 -15.53 5.53 0.99
C GLN A 89 -15.14 4.43 1.99
N PHE A 90 -14.11 4.68 2.80
CA PHE A 90 -13.64 3.76 3.84
C PHE A 90 -14.05 4.28 5.21
N ASP A 91 -14.66 3.42 6.05
CA ASP A 91 -14.86 3.74 7.46
C ASP A 91 -13.66 3.26 8.26
N ILE A 92 -12.88 4.22 8.77
CA ILE A 92 -11.66 3.94 9.53
C ILE A 92 -11.95 3.12 10.80
N LEU A 93 -13.19 3.16 11.30
CA LEU A 93 -13.59 2.49 12.54
C LEU A 93 -14.20 1.11 12.34
N ASN A 94 -14.38 0.63 11.11
CA ASN A 94 -14.94 -0.70 10.84
C ASN A 94 -13.82 -1.72 10.53
N PRO A 95 -13.48 -2.65 11.45
CA PRO A 95 -12.43 -3.65 11.21
C PRO A 95 -12.69 -4.53 9.99
N TYR A 96 -13.96 -4.68 9.57
CA TYR A 96 -14.34 -5.45 8.40
C TYR A 96 -14.01 -4.74 7.08
N ASP A 97 -13.90 -3.40 7.06
CA ASP A 97 -13.49 -2.66 5.87
C ASP A 97 -12.02 -2.91 5.52
N TYR A 98 -11.21 -3.34 6.49
CA TYR A 98 -9.79 -3.67 6.34
C TYR A 98 -9.52 -5.14 6.06
N ILE A 99 -10.57 -5.95 6.02
CA ILE A 99 -10.52 -7.33 5.58
C ILE A 99 -10.80 -7.32 4.07
N GLU A 100 -9.84 -7.75 3.25
CA GLU A 100 -10.03 -7.76 1.79
C GLU A 100 -11.26 -8.57 1.38
N GLU A 101 -12.11 -8.03 0.51
CA GLU A 101 -13.33 -8.70 0.02
C GLU A 101 -13.04 -10.08 -0.62
N GLU A 102 -11.83 -10.28 -1.16
CA GLU A 102 -11.39 -11.56 -1.74
C GLU A 102 -10.80 -12.54 -0.71
N SER A 103 -10.57 -12.10 0.52
CA SER A 103 -10.10 -12.99 1.58
C SER A 103 -11.22 -14.01 1.84
N LYS A 104 -10.94 -15.29 1.56
CA LYS A 104 -11.86 -16.42 1.82
C LYS A 104 -11.95 -16.69 3.32
N LEU A 105 -12.30 -15.67 4.09
CA LEU A 105 -12.22 -15.67 5.53
C LEU A 105 -13.35 -16.54 6.07
N LYS A 106 -12.99 -17.77 6.43
CA LYS A 106 -13.93 -18.72 7.04
C LYS A 106 -14.09 -18.36 8.51
N VAL A 107 -15.21 -17.74 8.84
CA VAL A 107 -15.64 -17.56 10.22
C VAL A 107 -16.30 -18.86 10.68
N LEU A 108 -15.54 -19.73 11.35
CA LEU A 108 -16.05 -21.00 11.85
C LEU A 108 -16.54 -20.89 13.30
N LYS A 109 -15.81 -20.12 14.11
CA LYS A 109 -16.15 -19.80 15.50
C LYS A 109 -15.62 -18.41 15.84
N SER A 110 -16.43 -17.62 16.50
CA SER A 110 -16.05 -16.34 17.12
C SER A 110 -16.56 -16.33 18.56
N ASP A 111 -15.81 -15.76 19.48
CA ASP A 111 -16.25 -15.62 20.88
C ASP A 111 -17.32 -14.51 20.99
N PRO A 112 -18.60 -14.83 21.26
CA PRO A 112 -19.66 -13.83 21.29
C PRO A 112 -19.39 -12.81 22.41
N GLY A 113 -19.21 -11.54 22.04
CA GLY A 113 -18.95 -10.44 22.98
C GLY A 113 -17.47 -10.15 23.26
N SER A 114 -16.53 -10.83 22.60
CA SER A 114 -15.12 -10.45 22.63
C SER A 114 -14.85 -9.25 21.72
N ALA A 115 -14.10 -8.26 22.20
CA ALA A 115 -13.59 -7.16 21.39
C ALA A 115 -12.34 -7.55 20.55
N ILE A 116 -11.85 -8.78 20.72
CA ILE A 116 -10.64 -9.31 20.06
C ILE A 116 -11.05 -10.45 19.12
N ILE A 117 -10.57 -10.36 17.88
CA ILE A 117 -10.73 -11.41 16.86
C ILE A 117 -9.43 -12.22 16.81
N TYR A 118 -9.54 -13.54 16.94
CA TYR A 118 -8.41 -14.46 16.86
C TYR A 118 -8.36 -15.14 15.49
N PHE A 119 -7.15 -15.29 14.94
CA PHE A 119 -6.92 -15.91 13.64
C PHE A 119 -5.99 -17.11 13.77
N CYS A 120 -6.26 -18.17 13.01
CA CYS A 120 -5.30 -19.24 12.83
C CYS A 120 -4.10 -18.72 12.01
N PRO A 121 -2.85 -18.88 12.47
CA PRO A 121 -1.69 -18.36 11.76
C PRO A 121 -1.39 -19.09 10.45
N ALA A 122 -1.90 -20.31 10.27
CA ALA A 122 -1.64 -21.13 9.09
C ALA A 122 -2.64 -20.94 7.94
N CYS A 123 -3.91 -20.66 8.25
CA CYS A 123 -4.97 -20.54 7.24
C CYS A 123 -5.84 -19.29 7.37
N TRP A 124 -5.54 -18.43 8.36
CA TRP A 124 -6.21 -17.16 8.63
C TRP A 124 -7.73 -17.23 8.83
N SER A 125 -8.27 -18.42 9.13
CA SER A 125 -9.66 -18.57 9.55
C SER A 125 -9.84 -17.98 10.94
N VAL A 126 -11.01 -17.37 11.21
CA VAL A 126 -11.36 -16.90 12.56
C VAL A 126 -11.58 -18.11 13.46
N ILE A 127 -10.94 -18.07 14.61
CA ILE A 127 -10.96 -19.11 15.64
C ILE A 127 -11.40 -18.51 16.99
N SER A 128 -11.76 -19.37 17.94
CA SER A 128 -11.95 -18.96 19.34
C SER A 128 -10.60 -18.89 20.06
N GLU A 129 -10.48 -18.02 21.06
CA GLU A 129 -9.31 -17.96 21.95
C GLU A 129 -8.98 -19.33 22.58
N LYS A 130 -10.00 -20.15 22.79
CA LYS A 130 -9.89 -21.44 23.50
C LYS A 130 -9.51 -22.60 22.59
N ASP A 131 -9.48 -22.39 21.26
CA ASP A 131 -9.13 -23.44 20.32
C ASP A 131 -7.63 -23.79 20.47
N LYS A 132 -7.33 -25.07 20.70
CA LYS A 132 -5.95 -25.60 20.69
C LYS A 132 -5.53 -26.13 19.32
N VAL A 133 -6.52 -26.50 18.51
CA VAL A 133 -6.33 -26.98 17.13
C VAL A 133 -7.30 -26.22 16.27
N CYS A 134 -6.84 -25.73 15.12
CA CYS A 134 -7.68 -24.97 14.20
C CYS A 134 -8.78 -25.87 13.63
N PRO A 135 -10.07 -25.50 13.77
CA PRO A 135 -11.18 -26.28 13.21
C PRO A 135 -11.25 -26.23 11.68
N SER A 136 -10.53 -25.31 11.03
CA SER A 136 -10.53 -25.12 9.57
C SER A 136 -9.50 -25.99 8.86
N CYS A 137 -8.25 -25.99 9.35
CA CYS A 137 -7.11 -26.64 8.69
C CYS A 137 -6.40 -27.69 9.54
N GLY A 138 -6.78 -27.86 10.82
CA GLY A 138 -6.15 -28.84 11.71
C GLY A 138 -4.81 -28.43 12.32
N TYR A 139 -4.35 -27.19 12.11
CA TYR A 139 -3.08 -26.69 12.67
C TYR A 139 -3.11 -26.66 14.21
N ASP A 140 -2.03 -27.10 14.87
CA ASP A 140 -1.87 -27.00 16.32
C ASP A 140 -1.51 -25.57 16.73
N LEU A 141 -2.46 -24.88 17.36
CA LEU A 141 -2.33 -23.48 17.74
C LEU A 141 -1.36 -23.28 18.91
N THR A 142 -1.07 -24.34 19.66
CA THR A 142 -0.10 -24.28 20.77
C THR A 142 1.35 -24.19 20.27
N GLU A 143 1.63 -24.72 19.07
CA GLU A 143 2.96 -24.63 18.45
C GLU A 143 3.34 -23.19 18.10
N PHE A 144 2.35 -22.35 17.77
CA PHE A 144 2.60 -20.96 17.39
C PHE A 144 3.35 -20.21 18.49
N HIS A 145 3.00 -20.40 19.77
CA HIS A 145 3.68 -19.70 20.87
C HIS A 145 5.17 -20.03 20.96
N ASN A 146 5.55 -21.27 20.65
CA ASN A 146 6.93 -21.76 20.73
C ASN A 146 7.76 -21.45 19.46
N MET A 147 7.12 -20.99 18.40
CA MET A 147 7.79 -20.67 17.14
C MET A 147 8.73 -19.45 17.29
N PRO A 148 9.91 -19.44 16.62
CA PRO A 148 10.79 -18.29 16.63
C PRO A 148 10.09 -17.05 16.07
N TYR A 149 10.45 -15.88 16.60
CA TYR A 149 9.78 -14.63 16.28
C TYR A 149 9.81 -14.29 14.78
N GLU A 150 10.95 -14.52 14.12
CA GLU A 150 11.11 -14.29 12.69
C GLU A 150 10.13 -15.13 11.86
N TYR A 151 9.86 -16.37 12.23
CA TYR A 151 8.87 -17.19 11.54
C TYR A 151 7.44 -16.67 11.74
N LYS A 152 7.12 -16.18 12.95
CA LYS A 152 5.83 -15.51 13.20
C LYS A 152 5.64 -14.29 12.30
N LEU A 153 6.70 -13.52 12.07
CA LEU A 153 6.68 -12.40 11.13
C LEU A 153 6.46 -12.87 9.69
N LEU A 154 7.14 -13.94 9.25
CA LEU A 154 6.94 -14.47 7.90
C LEU A 154 5.48 -14.91 7.68
N MET A 155 4.87 -15.57 8.66
CA MET A 155 3.44 -15.91 8.60
C MET A 155 2.59 -14.64 8.53
N GLY A 156 2.85 -13.66 9.39
CA GLY A 156 2.09 -12.40 9.46
C GLY A 156 2.06 -11.56 8.18
N LEU A 157 2.94 -11.82 7.20
CA LEU A 157 2.88 -11.17 5.88
C LEU A 157 1.61 -11.52 5.10
N GLU A 158 0.93 -12.62 5.44
CA GLU A 158 -0.33 -13.07 4.83
C GLU A 158 -1.56 -12.76 5.69
N HIS A 159 -1.40 -11.96 6.74
CA HIS A 159 -2.51 -11.64 7.64
C HIS A 159 -3.68 -11.00 6.88
N PRO A 160 -4.94 -11.38 7.14
CA PRO A 160 -6.08 -10.87 6.37
C PRO A 160 -6.35 -9.37 6.61
N VAL A 161 -6.01 -8.87 7.80
CA VAL A 161 -6.10 -7.46 8.16
C VAL A 161 -4.91 -6.68 7.60
N VAL A 162 -5.20 -5.68 6.74
CA VAL A 162 -4.23 -4.84 6.02
C VAL A 162 -3.23 -4.16 6.98
N GLU A 163 -3.70 -3.58 8.08
CA GLU A 163 -2.86 -2.86 9.06
C GLU A 163 -1.80 -3.79 9.65
N MET A 164 -2.18 -5.03 9.94
CA MET A 164 -1.26 -6.01 10.50
C MET A 164 -0.21 -6.43 9.48
N ARG A 165 -0.57 -6.60 8.20
CA ARG A 165 0.43 -6.82 7.15
C ARG A 165 1.40 -5.66 7.05
N ILE A 166 0.92 -4.41 7.05
CA ILE A 166 1.78 -3.22 7.00
C ILE A 166 2.76 -3.19 8.18
N ASN A 167 2.28 -3.46 9.39
CA ASN A 167 3.13 -3.53 10.59
C ASN A 167 4.19 -4.63 10.49
N VAL A 168 3.82 -5.80 9.97
CA VAL A 168 4.74 -6.91 9.75
C VAL A 168 5.77 -6.56 8.68
N ILE A 169 5.35 -6.01 7.54
CA ILE A 169 6.22 -5.54 6.44
C ILE A 169 7.26 -4.54 6.97
N HIS A 170 6.81 -3.55 7.77
CA HIS A 170 7.71 -2.59 8.40
C HIS A 170 8.73 -3.29 9.30
N THR A 171 8.28 -4.24 10.12
CA THR A 171 9.13 -4.96 11.07
C THR A 171 10.17 -5.84 10.36
N VAL A 172 9.80 -6.56 9.29
CA VAL A 172 10.76 -7.38 8.53
C VAL A 172 11.82 -6.51 7.83
N GLY A 173 11.44 -5.33 7.34
CA GLY A 173 12.39 -4.36 6.77
C GLY A 173 13.35 -3.80 7.82
N MET A 174 12.84 -3.44 9.00
CA MET A 174 13.66 -2.97 10.13
C MET A 174 14.65 -4.03 10.63
N LYS A 175 14.28 -5.30 10.58
CA LYS A 175 15.15 -6.42 10.97
C LYS A 175 16.09 -6.90 9.86
N ASP A 176 16.03 -6.29 8.67
CA ASP A 176 16.78 -6.71 7.48
C ASP A 176 16.61 -8.23 7.18
N LEU A 177 15.38 -8.73 7.35
CA LEU A 177 15.09 -10.16 7.34
C LEU A 177 15.09 -10.73 5.91
N LYS A 178 16.23 -11.25 5.44
CA LYS A 178 16.38 -11.84 4.10
C LYS A 178 15.29 -12.86 3.73
N LEU A 179 14.88 -13.68 4.70
CA LEU A 179 13.86 -14.72 4.51
C LEU A 179 12.48 -14.18 4.09
N ALA A 180 12.21 -12.88 4.31
CA ALA A 180 10.95 -12.26 3.90
C ALA A 180 10.91 -11.90 2.40
N LEU A 181 12.06 -11.82 1.72
CA LEU A 181 12.14 -11.32 0.34
C LEU A 181 11.30 -12.12 -0.66
N PRO A 182 11.26 -13.46 -0.65
CA PRO A 182 10.39 -14.21 -1.54
C PRO A 182 8.90 -13.88 -1.35
N GLN A 183 8.48 -13.70 -0.10
CA GLN A 183 7.09 -13.36 0.20
C GLN A 183 6.76 -11.91 -0.18
N LEU A 184 7.68 -10.97 0.07
CA LEU A 184 7.52 -9.58 -0.38
C LEU A 184 7.43 -9.51 -1.92
N GLU A 185 8.23 -10.31 -2.64
CA GLU A 185 8.11 -10.43 -4.09
C GLU A 185 6.76 -10.98 -4.52
N TYR A 186 6.28 -12.04 -3.87
CA TYR A 186 4.95 -12.59 -4.13
C TYR A 186 3.86 -11.51 -3.95
N MET A 187 3.91 -10.76 -2.84
CA MET A 187 2.98 -9.66 -2.56
C MET A 187 3.05 -8.57 -3.63
N ILE A 188 4.24 -8.15 -4.08
CA ILE A 188 4.40 -7.15 -5.16
C ILE A 188 3.66 -7.55 -6.45
N ASN A 189 3.54 -8.85 -6.74
CA ASN A 189 2.87 -9.34 -7.94
C ASN A 189 1.36 -9.50 -7.80
N LYS A 190 0.83 -9.45 -6.58
CA LYS A 190 -0.58 -9.79 -6.27
C LYS A 190 -1.36 -8.65 -5.65
N GLU A 191 -0.70 -7.83 -4.86
CA GLU A 191 -1.30 -6.76 -4.09
C GLU A 191 -1.75 -5.62 -5.01
N SER A 192 -3.01 -5.22 -4.87
CA SER A 192 -3.60 -4.08 -5.58
C SER A 192 -3.64 -2.83 -4.71
N ASN A 193 -3.47 -2.98 -3.40
CA ASN A 193 -3.51 -1.89 -2.45
C ASN A 193 -2.18 -1.09 -2.47
N PRO A 194 -2.19 0.18 -2.94
CA PRO A 194 -0.98 1.01 -3.00
C PRO A 194 -0.38 1.30 -1.62
N ILE A 195 -1.17 1.24 -0.55
CA ILE A 195 -0.71 1.44 0.84
C ILE A 195 0.24 0.32 1.24
N VAL A 196 -0.15 -0.93 0.98
CA VAL A 196 0.68 -2.11 1.27
C VAL A 196 1.93 -2.10 0.38
N LEU A 197 1.78 -1.79 -0.91
CA LEU A 197 2.93 -1.69 -1.82
C LEU A 197 3.93 -0.61 -1.38
N MET A 198 3.47 0.55 -0.89
CA MET A 198 4.36 1.57 -0.32
C MET A 198 5.11 1.06 0.91
N ALA A 199 4.43 0.34 1.80
CA ALA A 199 5.06 -0.27 2.96
C ALA A 199 6.17 -1.25 2.53
N ILE A 200 5.94 -2.03 1.47
CA ILE A 200 6.95 -2.94 0.89
C ILE A 200 8.13 -2.15 0.34
N VAL A 201 7.90 -1.09 -0.46
CA VAL A 201 8.96 -0.21 -0.98
C VAL A 201 9.85 0.30 0.17
N ASP A 202 9.22 0.79 1.23
CA ASP A 202 9.90 1.32 2.41
C ASP A 202 10.69 0.25 3.17
N ALA A 203 10.14 -0.97 3.30
CA ALA A 203 10.83 -2.10 3.91
C ALA A 203 12.07 -2.50 3.11
N LEU A 204 11.93 -2.69 1.78
CA LEU A 204 13.04 -3.01 0.88
C LEU A 204 14.14 -1.94 0.91
N GLY A 205 13.76 -0.66 1.07
CA GLY A 205 14.72 0.43 1.24
C GLY A 205 15.61 0.32 2.49
N ARG A 206 15.13 -0.34 3.53
CA ARG A 206 15.90 -0.60 4.77
C ARG A 206 16.78 -1.85 4.67
N MET A 207 16.42 -2.77 3.78
CA MET A 207 17.14 -4.04 3.65
C MET A 207 18.47 -3.87 2.93
N SER A 208 19.48 -4.67 3.30
CA SER A 208 20.85 -4.59 2.75
C SER A 208 21.11 -5.59 1.62
N HIS A 209 20.18 -6.51 1.37
CA HIS A 209 20.34 -7.60 0.41
C HIS A 209 20.22 -7.14 -1.05
N PRO A 210 21.05 -7.64 -2.00
CA PRO A 210 20.95 -7.31 -3.43
C PRO A 210 19.56 -7.58 -4.02
N GLU A 211 18.90 -8.65 -3.59
CA GLU A 211 17.56 -9.01 -4.02
C GLU A 211 16.53 -7.90 -3.68
N ALA A 212 16.74 -7.16 -2.59
CA ALA A 212 15.90 -6.01 -2.25
C ALA A 212 16.05 -4.86 -3.26
N ILE A 213 17.26 -4.65 -3.80
CA ILE A 213 17.52 -3.66 -4.86
C ILE A 213 16.79 -4.08 -6.14
N GLU A 214 16.78 -5.37 -6.48
CA GLU A 214 16.07 -5.83 -7.67
C GLU A 214 14.55 -5.68 -7.55
N LEU A 215 13.99 -5.94 -6.37
CA LEU A 215 12.57 -5.67 -6.12
C LEU A 215 12.24 -4.17 -6.18
N LEU A 216 13.13 -3.30 -5.67
CA LEU A 216 12.97 -1.85 -5.83
C LEU A 216 13.04 -1.43 -7.31
N ARG A 217 13.93 -2.01 -8.13
CA ARG A 217 13.99 -1.75 -9.59
C ARG A 217 12.74 -2.19 -10.32
N LYS A 218 12.10 -3.27 -9.87
CA LYS A 218 10.80 -3.68 -10.38
C LYS A 218 9.72 -2.64 -10.03
N LEU A 219 9.66 -2.22 -8.76
CA LEU A 219 8.68 -1.25 -8.26
C LEU A 219 8.88 0.17 -8.85
N SER A 220 10.09 0.53 -9.29
CA SER A 220 10.37 1.81 -9.96
C SER A 220 9.67 1.96 -11.32
N ASN A 221 9.09 0.87 -11.83
CA ASN A 221 8.29 0.80 -13.06
C ASN A 221 6.84 0.35 -12.79
N HIS A 222 6.38 0.40 -11.54
CA HIS A 222 5.02 0.05 -11.15
C HIS A 222 3.94 0.93 -11.83
N THR A 223 2.70 0.46 -11.96
CA THR A 223 1.64 1.26 -12.61
C THR A 223 1.24 2.50 -11.77
N TYR A 224 1.30 2.39 -10.45
CA TYR A 224 1.04 3.49 -9.52
C TYR A 224 2.26 4.41 -9.38
N PRO A 225 2.11 5.74 -9.54
CA PRO A 225 3.22 6.69 -9.50
C PRO A 225 3.83 6.80 -8.13
N ILE A 226 2.99 6.83 -7.10
CA ILE A 226 3.44 6.89 -5.72
C ILE A 226 4.42 5.75 -5.40
N ILE A 227 4.18 4.57 -5.99
CA ILE A 227 5.07 3.41 -5.88
C ILE A 227 6.34 3.62 -6.71
N ARG A 228 6.21 4.03 -7.98
CA ARG A 228 7.36 4.30 -8.85
C ARG A 228 8.31 5.33 -8.27
N SER A 229 7.79 6.51 -7.94
CA SER A 229 8.56 7.65 -7.46
C SER A 229 9.24 7.32 -6.15
N ARG A 230 8.52 6.70 -5.21
CA ARG A 230 9.10 6.24 -3.94
C ARG A 230 10.23 5.22 -4.16
N ALA A 231 10.02 4.24 -5.02
CA ALA A 231 11.02 3.23 -5.33
C ALA A 231 12.26 3.84 -6.02
N ARG A 232 12.07 4.75 -6.99
CA ARG A 232 13.16 5.50 -7.66
C ARG A 232 13.97 6.31 -6.66
N TYR A 233 13.31 7.04 -5.78
CA TYR A 233 13.97 7.83 -4.73
C TYR A 233 14.88 6.95 -3.84
N ILE A 234 14.34 5.83 -3.34
CA ILE A 234 15.09 4.91 -2.48
C ILE A 234 16.27 4.27 -3.23
N LEU A 235 16.08 3.90 -4.51
CA LEU A 235 17.15 3.35 -5.35
C LEU A 235 18.29 4.35 -5.54
N ASP A 236 17.97 5.58 -5.94
CA ASP A 236 18.96 6.63 -6.16
C ASP A 236 19.76 6.90 -4.87
N LYS A 237 19.08 6.99 -3.73
CA LYS A 237 19.73 7.13 -2.42
C LYS A 237 20.69 5.97 -2.13
N LYS A 238 20.28 4.72 -2.37
CA LYS A 238 21.14 3.54 -2.15
C LYS A 238 22.35 3.51 -3.08
N LEU A 239 22.17 3.85 -4.35
CA LEU A 239 23.25 3.87 -5.34
C LEU A 239 24.30 4.93 -5.00
N ARG A 240 23.88 6.12 -4.57
CA ARG A 240 24.79 7.18 -4.10
C ARG A 240 25.59 6.77 -2.85
N MET A 241 24.97 6.03 -1.94
CA MET A 241 25.63 5.53 -0.72
C MET A 241 26.65 4.41 -1.01
N SER A 242 26.47 3.64 -2.08
CA SER A 242 27.42 2.58 -2.48
C SER A 242 28.65 3.10 -3.24
N THR A 243 28.61 4.34 -3.73
CA THR A 243 29.70 4.99 -4.48
C THR A 243 30.53 5.95 -3.60
N SER A 244 30.21 6.05 -2.32
CA SER A 244 30.88 6.92 -1.32
C SER A 244 31.68 6.06 -0.35
#